data_AF-A0A1C4X458-F1
#
_entry.id   AF-A0A1C4X458-F1
#
_cell.length_a   1.000
_cell.length_b   1.000
_cell.length_c   1.000
_cell.angle_alpha   90.00
_cell.angle_beta   90.00
_cell.angle_gamma   90.00
#
_symmetry.space_group_name_H-M   'P 1'
#
loop_
_entity.id
_entity.type
_entity.pdbx_description
1 polymer ?
#
loop_
_entity_poly.entity_id
_entity_poly.type
_entity_poly.pdbx_seq_one_letter_code
_entity_poly.pdbx_strand_id
1 'polypeptide(L)' 'MQVYCGIDWAERHHDVALVDQDGNLVAKKRLHETVEGSAQLVDMLAAAGDSAHAPTR' A
#
# COMPACT_ATOMS: atom_id res chain seq x y z
N MET A 1 11.96 8.59 -4.13
CA MET A 1 11.93 7.16 -4.54
C MET A 1 10.50 6.90 -4.96
N GLN A 2 10.28 6.38 -6.17
CA GLN A 2 8.92 6.18 -6.66
C GLN A 2 8.46 4.78 -6.23
N VAL A 3 7.32 4.73 -5.57
CA VAL A 3 6.69 3.48 -5.12
C VAL A 3 5.31 3.39 -5.77
N TYR A 4 4.97 2.20 -6.22
CA TYR A 4 3.70 1.87 -6.84
C TYR A 4 2.88 0.99 -5.91
N CYS A 5 1.60 1.30 -5.76
CA CYS A 5 0.70 0.55 -4.87
C CYS A 5 -0.28 -0.31 -5.67
N GLY A 6 -0.07 -1.63 -5.66
CA GLY A 6 -1.03 -2.60 -6.18
C GLY A 6 -1.99 -3.05 -5.09
N ILE A 7 -3.29 -2.96 -5.34
CA ILE A 7 -4.35 -3.45 -4.44
C ILE A 7 -5.17 -4.49 -5.20
N ASP A 8 -5.13 -5.74 -4.73
CA ASP A 8 -6.03 -6.79 -5.15
C ASP A 8 -7.23 -6.82 -4.20
N TRP A 9 -8.42 -6.54 -4.75
CA TRP A 9 -9.63 -6.34 -3.98
C TRP A 9 -10.50 -7.60 -4.00
N ALA A 10 -10.66 -8.26 -2.85
CA ALA A 10 -11.62 -9.33 -2.63
C ALA A 10 -12.67 -8.93 -1.58
N GLU A 11 -13.78 -9.66 -1.52
CA GLU A 11 -14.75 -9.47 -0.44
C GLU A 11 -14.10 -9.83 0.91
N ARG A 12 -14.25 -8.95 1.92
CA ARG A 12 -13.72 -9.06 3.30
C ARG A 12 -12.23 -8.78 3.50
N HIS A 13 -11.41 -8.81 2.46
CA HIS A 13 -9.97 -8.53 2.57
C HIS A 13 -9.34 -8.08 1.25
N HIS A 14 -8.24 -7.35 1.36
CA HIS A 14 -7.47 -6.86 0.23
C HIS A 14 -6.01 -7.29 0.40
N ASP A 15 -5.38 -7.74 -0.67
CA ASP A 15 -3.94 -7.94 -0.70
C ASP A 15 -3.28 -6.70 -1.30
N VAL A 16 -2.35 -6.10 -0.54
CA VAL A 16 -1.64 -4.89 -0.93
C VAL A 16 -0.18 -5.21 -1.14
N ALA A 17 0.39 -4.72 -2.24
CA ALA A 17 1.82 -4.80 -2.53
C ALA A 17 2.35 -3.41 -2.94
N LEU A 18 3.44 -3.01 -2.30
CA LEU A 18 4.22 -1.83 -2.68
C LEU A 18 5.46 -2.31 -3.44
N VAL A 19 5.71 -1.75 -4.62
CA VAL A 19 6.88 -2.07 -5.44
C VAL A 19 7.65 -0.79 -5.80
N ASP A 20 8.98 -0.89 -5.90
CA ASP A 20 9.80 0.20 -6.39
C ASP A 20 9.77 0.30 -7.94
N GLN A 21 10.45 1.31 -8.49
CA GLN A 21 10.53 1.51 -9.94
C GLN A 21 11.23 0.39 -10.72
N ASP A 22 12.01 -0.45 -10.04
CA ASP A 22 12.73 -1.57 -10.63
C ASP A 22 11.90 -2.88 -10.53
N GLY A 23 10.71 -2.80 -9.91
CA GLY A 23 9.79 -3.91 -9.71
C GLY A 23 10.09 -4.75 -8.46
N ASN A 24 10.97 -4.29 -7.58
CA ASN A 24 11.26 -5.00 -6.33
C ASN A 24 10.14 -4.79 -5.31
N LEU A 25 9.83 -5.84 -4.56
CA LEU A 25 8.84 -5.78 -3.50
C LEU A 25 9.39 -4.99 -2.30
N VAL A 26 8.71 -3.88 -1.96
CA VAL A 26 9.00 -3.03 -0.81
C VAL A 26 8.23 -3.50 0.43
N ALA A 27 6.94 -3.80 0.27
CA ALA A 27 6.09 -4.30 1.33
C ALA A 27 4.90 -5.09 0.77
N LYS A 28 4.39 -6.05 1.54
CA LYS A 28 3.17 -6.79 1.20
C LYS A 28 2.36 -7.07 2.45
N LYS A 29 1.04 -6.87 2.39
CA LYS A 29 0.15 -7.18 3.51
C LYS A 29 -1.25 -7.56 3.03
N ARG A 30 -1.87 -8.50 3.75
CA ARG A 30 -3.30 -8.76 3.67
C ARG A 30 -4.02 -7.92 4.70
N LEU A 31 -4.98 -7.11 4.25
CA LEU A 31 -5.75 -6.17 5.07
C LEU A 31 -7.20 -6.61 5.10
N HIS A 32 -7.86 -6.49 6.24
CA HIS A 32 -9.30 -6.72 6.32
C HIS A 32 -10.06 -5.47 5.84
N GLU A 33 -11.26 -5.67 5.32
CA GLU A 33 -12.18 -4.59 4.94
C GLU A 33 -12.82 -3.95 6.20
N THR A 34 -11.98 -3.35 7.04
CA THR A 34 -12.36 -2.67 8.28
C THR A 34 -11.62 -1.33 8.39
N VAL A 35 -12.04 -0.49 9.33
CA VAL A 35 -11.37 0.80 9.60
C VAL A 35 -9.90 0.59 9.99
N GLU A 36 -9.61 -0.45 10.77
CA GLU A 36 -8.24 -0.81 11.15
C GLU A 36 -7.42 -1.27 9.94
N GLY A 37 -8.04 -1.99 9.00
CA GLY A 37 -7.39 -2.35 7.73
C GLY A 37 -7.04 -1.13 6.89
N SER A 38 -7.95 -0.15 6.81
CA SER A 38 -7.70 1.12 6.12
C SER A 38 -6.60 1.93 6.79
N ALA A 39 -6.57 1.99 8.13
CA ALA A 39 -5.49 2.67 8.85
C ALA A 39 -4.12 2.03 8.57
N GLN A 40 -4.06 0.69 8.54
CA GLN A 40 -2.85 -0.04 8.20
C GLN A 40 -2.36 0.23 6.77
N LEU A 41 -3.26 0.44 5.81
CA LEU A 41 -2.89 0.85 4.46
C LEU A 41 -2.24 2.24 4.47
N VAL A 42 -2.84 3.21 5.17
CA VAL A 42 -2.30 4.57 5.29
C VAL A 42 -0.91 4.54 5.93
N ASP A 43 -0.73 3.77 6.99
CA ASP A 43 0.57 3.61 7.65
C ASP A 43 1.63 3.00 6.71
N MET A 44 1.24 2.02 5.89
CA MET A 44 2.14 1.42 4.90
C MET A 44 2.58 2.43 3.84
N LEU A 45 1.64 3.24 3.33
CA LEU A 45 1.93 4.28 2.34
C LEU A 45 2.84 5.36 2.92
N ALA A 46 2.52 5.85 4.13
CA ALA A 46 3.34 6.84 4.82
C ALA A 46 4.76 6.32 5.10
N ALA A 47 4.91 5.05 5.53
CA ALA A 47 6.21 4.42 5.73
C ALA A 47 7.03 4.28 4.43
N ALA A 48 6.35 4.15 3.29
CA ALA A 48 6.98 4.15 1.97
C ALA A 48 7.31 5.56 1.44
N GLY A 49 6.96 6.62 2.19
CA GLY A 49 7.23 8.02 1.84
C GLY A 49 6.08 8.72 1.12
N ASP A 50 4.89 8.12 1.07
CA ASP A 50 3.70 8.77 0.51
C ASP A 50 3.34 10.04 1.29
N SER A 51 3.08 11.11 0.56
CA SER A 51 2.65 12.38 1.13
C SER A 51 1.86 13.20 0.12
N ALA A 52 1.11 14.18 0.59
CA ALA A 52 0.35 15.08 -0.28
C ALA A 52 1.21 15.80 -1.34
N HIS A 53 2.52 15.94 -1.11
CA HIS A 53 3.46 16.58 -2.03
C HIS A 53 4.23 15.60 -2.92
N ALA A 54 4.18 14.30 -2.60
CA ALA A 54 4.84 13.23 -3.33
C ALA A 54 3.97 11.97 -3.29
N PRO A 55 2.86 11.96 -4.04
CA PRO A 55 1.92 10.84 -4.00
C PRO A 55 2.51 9.58 -4.64
N THR A 56 2.29 8.45 -4.00
CA THR A 56 2.46 7.12 -4.61
C THR A 56 1.53 6.96 -5.82
N ARG A 57 1.97 6.16 -6.79
CA ARG A 57 1.26 5.98 -8.08
C ARG A 57 0.63 4.61 -8.22
#